data_AF-A0A2S2PNJ4-F1
#
_entry.id   AF-A0A2S2PNJ4-F1
#
_cell.length_a   1.000
_cell.length_b   1.000
_cell.length_c   1.000
_cell.angle_alpha   90.00
_cell.angle_beta   90.00
_cell.angle_gamma   90.00
#
_symmetry.space_group_name_H-M   'P 1'
#
loop_
_entity.id
_entity.type
_entity.pdbx_description
1 polymer ?
#
loop_
_entity_poly.entity_id
_entity_poly.type
_entity_poly.pdbx_seq_one_letter_code
_entity_poly.pdbx_strand_id
1 'polypeptide(L)'
;MSLCDLLRVPPIFIMDELFKSSFGFPDLADIIFPVNNAFVNSTLNQAEIGESTQYYKAIFLSFIKIIVSCLIFCSSSCLFVLPARYLYLVYFHVVSVCIVLLSYWSNIQTLKVLSGKYENFQTDSIHEVITWDVDGILHLFTQLQIRHFLYLLIRNIILQCCLSLVFDFLQVFTTNHSISKVFSFSFVIPTFISLVPGTHGILNTVTVLSTLLPLFIMLKTLWLNIFTITNLIRDGYSHARETINNYGISAMVEVEWLRLKIPSVLRIFWAIRVLEQILYLLTDMEIQNETLFGAVKYLLIKGCDTFTAVLGMTSFVSYFCHYIGVFF
;
A
#
# COMPACT_ATOMS: atom_id res chain seq x y z
N MET A 1 7.07 -20.11 14.69
CA MET A 1 6.16 -18.99 14.39
C MET A 1 5.53 -19.25 13.03
N SER A 2 4.21 -19.21 12.89
CA SER A 2 3.54 -19.57 11.62
C SER A 2 3.48 -18.37 10.68
N LEU A 3 3.64 -18.58 9.36
CA LEU A 3 3.44 -17.54 8.35
C LEU A 3 2.03 -16.92 8.42
N CYS A 4 1.04 -17.70 8.89
CA CYS A 4 -0.31 -17.23 9.15
C CYS A 4 -0.38 -16.14 10.24
N ASP A 5 0.51 -16.19 11.25
CA ASP A 5 0.54 -15.20 12.32
C ASP A 5 1.12 -13.87 11.79
N LEU A 6 2.15 -13.94 10.93
CA LEU A 6 2.77 -12.78 10.30
C LEU A 6 1.80 -12.03 9.38
N LEU A 7 0.96 -12.75 8.62
CA LEU A 7 -0.04 -12.13 7.75
C LEU A 7 -1.13 -11.36 8.49
N ARG A 8 -1.31 -11.60 9.79
CA ARG A 8 -2.27 -10.86 10.63
C ARG A 8 -1.69 -9.59 11.24
N VAL A 9 -0.40 -9.34 11.05
CA VAL A 9 0.29 -8.17 11.61
C VAL A 9 -0.02 -6.86 10.86
N PRO A 10 -0.07 -6.80 9.51
CA PRO A 10 -0.38 -5.55 8.81
C PRO A 10 -1.71 -4.89 9.21
N PRO A 11 -2.83 -5.62 9.42
CA PRO A 11 -4.07 -5.03 9.92
C PRO A 11 -3.89 -4.38 11.30
N ILE A 12 -3.09 -4.97 12.19
CA ILE A 12 -2.80 -4.38 13.51
C ILE A 12 -2.03 -3.07 13.36
N PHE A 13 -1.03 -3.00 12.45
CA PHE A 13 -0.33 -1.75 12.17
C PHE A 13 -1.27 -0.65 11.67
N ILE A 14 -2.22 -0.99 10.79
CA ILE A 14 -3.23 -0.02 10.32
C ILE A 14 -4.10 0.48 11.48
N MET A 15 -4.53 -0.41 12.37
CA MET A 15 -5.29 0.00 13.56
C MET A 15 -4.46 0.87 14.49
N ASP A 16 -3.20 0.51 14.72
CA ASP A 16 -2.27 1.25 15.58
C ASP A 16 -2.04 2.68 15.08
N GLU A 17 -1.84 2.85 13.77
CA GLU A 17 -1.65 4.17 13.16
C GLU A 17 -2.94 5.01 13.17
N LEU A 18 -4.11 4.37 13.04
CA LEU A 18 -5.40 5.05 13.21
C LEU A 18 -5.62 5.54 14.65
N PHE A 19 -5.21 4.75 15.64
CA PHE A 19 -5.25 5.18 17.03
C PHE A 19 -4.28 6.33 17.30
N LYS A 20 -3.06 6.27 16.72
CA LYS A 20 -2.05 7.32 16.85
C LYS A 20 -2.47 8.63 16.17
N SER A 21 -3.14 8.55 15.03
CA SER A 21 -3.67 9.71 14.30
C SER A 21 -5.01 10.23 14.84
N SER A 22 -5.47 9.73 15.98
CA SER A 22 -6.73 10.12 16.64
C SER A 22 -7.92 10.10 15.67
N PHE A 23 -8.03 9.09 14.79
CA PHE A 23 -9.08 9.00 13.76
C PHE A 23 -9.22 10.26 12.88
N GLY A 24 -8.18 11.07 12.84
CA GLY A 24 -8.18 12.33 12.12
C GLY A 24 -8.95 13.46 12.77
N PHE A 25 -9.35 13.35 14.04
CA PHE A 25 -9.84 14.50 14.80
C PHE A 25 -8.77 15.61 14.75
N PRO A 26 -9.08 16.78 14.17
CA PRO A 26 -8.17 17.91 14.28
C PRO A 26 -8.06 18.29 15.76
N ASP A 27 -6.86 18.64 16.21
CA ASP A 27 -6.73 19.32 17.49
C ASP A 27 -7.56 20.60 17.40
N LEU A 28 -8.72 20.57 18.05
CA LEU A 28 -9.71 21.65 17.99
C LEU A 28 -9.07 22.99 18.39
N ALA A 29 -8.00 22.93 19.20
CA ALA A 29 -7.18 24.06 19.60
C ALA A 29 -6.54 24.82 18.41
N ASP A 30 -6.05 24.12 17.39
CA ASP A 30 -5.40 24.75 16.23
C ASP A 30 -6.39 25.41 15.27
N ILE A 31 -7.66 24.98 15.29
CA ILE A 31 -8.74 25.53 14.46
C ILE A 31 -9.42 26.73 15.15
N ILE A 32 -9.51 26.73 16.49
CA ILE A 32 -10.21 27.77 17.26
C ILE A 32 -9.36 29.03 17.43
N PHE A 33 -8.03 28.91 17.44
CA PHE A 33 -7.13 30.07 17.56
C PHE A 33 -6.02 30.03 16.50
N PRO A 34 -6.25 30.59 15.30
CA PRO A 34 -5.11 30.99 14.47
C PRO A 34 -4.33 32.05 15.26
N VAL A 35 -3.19 31.66 15.83
CA VAL A 35 -2.26 32.58 16.48
C VAL A 35 -1.69 33.53 15.43
N ASN A 36 -2.45 34.58 15.12
CA ASN A 36 -1.98 35.75 14.39
C ASN A 36 -2.15 36.98 15.29
N ASN A 37 -1.13 37.23 16.11
CA ASN A 37 -0.96 38.46 16.89
C ASN A 37 -0.65 39.69 16.02
N ALA A 38 -1.22 39.81 14.82
CA ALA A 38 -0.86 40.90 13.91
C ALA A 38 -1.98 41.28 12.93
N PHE A 39 -3.21 41.56 13.37
CA PHE A 39 -4.10 42.49 12.65
C PHE A 39 -5.35 42.89 13.47
N VAL A 40 -5.14 43.44 14.67
CA VAL A 40 -6.21 44.12 15.39
C VAL A 40 -6.34 45.52 14.80
N ASN A 41 -7.51 45.84 14.24
CA ASN A 41 -7.98 47.14 13.73
C ASN A 41 -7.90 47.38 12.21
N SER A 42 -8.69 46.63 11.41
CA SER A 42 -9.57 47.22 10.38
C SER A 42 -10.12 46.15 9.42
N THR A 43 -11.23 45.49 9.74
CA THR A 43 -12.20 44.89 8.77
C THR A 43 -13.25 44.07 9.52
N LEU A 44 -14.15 44.73 10.26
CA LEU A 44 -15.15 44.03 11.08
C LEU A 44 -16.36 43.50 10.27
N ASN A 45 -16.59 43.93 9.02
CA ASN A 45 -17.84 43.59 8.30
C ASN A 45 -17.67 42.67 7.08
N GLN A 46 -16.44 42.28 6.72
CA GLN A 46 -16.18 41.42 5.55
C GLN A 46 -15.42 40.12 5.89
N ALA A 47 -14.93 39.99 7.12
CA ALA A 47 -14.25 38.78 7.62
C ALA A 47 -15.22 37.67 8.07
N GLU A 48 -16.42 38.00 8.57
CA GLU A 48 -17.36 37.02 9.13
C GLU A 48 -17.91 36.01 8.09
N ILE A 49 -18.01 36.41 6.81
CA ILE A 49 -18.50 35.53 5.72
C ILE A 49 -17.38 34.63 5.18
N GLY A 50 -16.12 35.10 5.21
CA GLY A 50 -14.94 34.31 4.82
C GLY A 50 -14.56 33.27 5.88
N GLU A 51 -14.67 33.61 7.15
CA GLU A 51 -14.38 32.69 8.27
C GLU A 51 -15.43 31.59 8.41
N SER A 52 -16.73 31.91 8.21
CA SER A 52 -17.79 30.90 8.27
C SER A 52 -17.70 29.86 7.15
N THR A 53 -17.34 30.27 5.92
CA THR A 53 -17.15 29.33 4.79
C THR A 53 -15.93 28.42 4.98
N GLN A 54 -14.83 28.94 5.53
CA GLN A 54 -13.67 28.13 5.92
C GLN A 54 -14.00 27.15 7.07
N TYR A 55 -14.80 27.60 8.03
CA TYR A 55 -15.26 26.78 9.15
C TYR A 55 -16.11 25.58 8.68
N TYR A 56 -17.11 25.80 7.81
CA TYR A 56 -17.91 24.69 7.25
C TYR A 56 -17.06 23.74 6.40
N LYS A 57 -16.08 24.25 5.64
CA LYS A 57 -15.16 23.41 4.87
C LYS A 57 -14.29 22.53 5.77
N ALA A 58 -13.77 23.08 6.87
CA ALA A 58 -12.97 22.35 7.84
C ALA A 58 -13.78 21.27 8.56
N ILE A 59 -15.00 21.58 8.99
CA ILE A 59 -15.93 20.61 9.59
C ILE A 59 -16.26 19.49 8.60
N PHE A 60 -16.59 19.83 7.36
CA PHE A 60 -16.91 18.84 6.33
C PHE A 60 -15.71 17.93 6.05
N LEU A 61 -14.51 18.49 5.91
CA LEU A 61 -13.28 17.71 5.71
C LEU A 61 -12.99 16.79 6.91
N SER A 62 -13.18 17.28 8.13
CA SER A 62 -13.06 16.48 9.36
C SER A 62 -14.05 15.32 9.38
N PHE A 63 -15.31 15.57 9.04
CA PHE A 63 -16.34 14.54 8.97
C PHE A 63 -16.02 13.45 7.95
N ILE A 64 -15.55 13.84 6.75
CA ILE A 64 -15.08 12.89 5.74
C ILE A 64 -13.88 12.08 6.24
N LYS A 65 -12.93 12.74 6.92
CA LYS A 65 -11.75 12.06 7.48
C LYS A 65 -12.14 11.04 8.56
N ILE A 66 -13.12 11.36 9.39
CA ILE A 66 -13.67 10.43 10.41
C ILE A 66 -14.35 9.24 9.74
N ILE A 67 -15.20 9.47 8.73
CA ILE A 67 -15.88 8.38 8.00
C ILE A 67 -14.85 7.45 7.35
N VAL A 68 -13.87 8.02 6.64
CA VAL A 68 -12.82 7.24 5.99
C VAL A 68 -12.02 6.44 7.02
N SER A 69 -11.63 7.07 8.14
CA SER A 69 -10.89 6.39 9.22
C SER A 69 -11.71 5.25 9.84
N CYS A 70 -13.01 5.44 10.04
CA CYS A 70 -13.92 4.40 10.53
C CYS A 70 -14.05 3.24 9.53
N LEU A 71 -14.17 3.52 8.23
CA LEU A 71 -14.21 2.49 7.19
C LEU A 71 -12.90 1.68 7.14
N ILE A 72 -11.74 2.35 7.23
CA ILE A 72 -10.43 1.68 7.28
C ILE A 72 -10.32 0.82 8.55
N PHE A 73 -10.74 1.35 9.70
CA PHE A 73 -10.73 0.60 10.97
C PHE A 73 -11.60 -0.65 10.91
N CYS A 74 -12.84 -0.52 10.41
CA CYS A 74 -13.76 -1.64 10.22
C CYS A 74 -13.19 -2.66 9.23
N SER A 75 -12.65 -2.19 8.10
CA SER A 75 -12.01 -3.07 7.10
C SER A 75 -10.84 -3.84 7.71
N SER A 76 -9.94 -3.16 8.43
CA SER A 76 -8.81 -3.78 9.10
C SER A 76 -9.26 -4.81 10.14
N SER A 77 -10.30 -4.51 10.91
CA SER A 77 -10.87 -5.42 11.91
C SER A 77 -11.45 -6.67 11.27
N CYS A 78 -12.17 -6.52 10.16
CA CYS A 78 -12.68 -7.63 9.38
C CYS A 78 -11.55 -8.51 8.83
N LEU A 79 -10.46 -7.92 8.33
CA LEU A 79 -9.29 -8.66 7.85
C LEU A 79 -8.59 -9.42 8.99
N PHE A 80 -8.48 -8.81 10.16
CA PHE A 80 -7.86 -9.43 11.32
C PHE A 80 -8.61 -10.66 11.81
N VAL A 81 -9.95 -10.62 11.81
CA VAL A 81 -10.81 -11.73 12.27
C VAL A 81 -10.91 -12.86 11.24
N LEU A 82 -10.59 -12.59 9.97
CA LEU A 82 -10.81 -13.54 8.89
C LEU A 82 -9.98 -14.83 9.07
N PRO A 83 -10.50 -16.02 8.68
CA PRO A 83 -9.69 -17.24 8.67
C PRO A 83 -8.50 -17.12 7.72
N ALA A 84 -7.36 -17.73 8.08
CA ALA A 84 -6.11 -17.60 7.33
C ALA A 84 -6.26 -17.96 5.83
N ARG A 85 -7.09 -18.98 5.52
CA ARG A 85 -7.37 -19.39 4.13
C ARG A 85 -7.87 -18.24 3.25
N TYR A 86 -8.80 -17.43 3.76
CA TYR A 86 -9.36 -16.30 3.00
C TYR A 86 -8.47 -15.06 3.09
N LEU A 87 -7.68 -14.94 4.16
CA LEU A 87 -6.69 -13.88 4.31
C LEU A 87 -5.64 -13.92 3.18
N TYR A 88 -5.11 -15.10 2.83
CA TYR A 88 -4.21 -15.25 1.67
C TYR A 88 -4.84 -14.75 0.36
N LEU A 89 -6.11 -15.08 0.13
CA LEU A 89 -6.82 -14.70 -1.09
C LEU A 89 -6.97 -13.18 -1.21
N VAL A 90 -7.28 -12.49 -0.09
CA VAL A 90 -7.34 -11.03 -0.07
C VAL A 90 -5.96 -10.42 -0.34
N TYR A 91 -4.90 -10.93 0.30
CA TYR A 91 -3.54 -10.41 0.06
C TYR A 91 -3.08 -10.62 -1.38
N PHE A 92 -3.38 -11.77 -2.00
CA PHE A 92 -3.07 -11.98 -3.41
C PHE A 92 -3.80 -11.00 -4.32
N HIS A 93 -5.05 -10.65 -4.00
CA HIS A 93 -5.77 -9.59 -4.69
C HIS A 93 -5.12 -8.20 -4.50
N VAL A 94 -4.71 -7.84 -3.28
CA VAL A 94 -4.02 -6.55 -3.05
C VAL A 94 -2.69 -6.49 -3.81
N VAL A 95 -1.88 -7.55 -3.74
CA VAL A 95 -0.58 -7.61 -4.42
C VAL A 95 -0.75 -7.56 -5.95
N SER A 96 -1.76 -8.22 -6.50
CA SER A 96 -2.04 -8.12 -7.94
C SER A 96 -2.44 -6.70 -8.38
N VAL A 97 -3.18 -5.94 -7.56
CA VAL A 97 -3.50 -4.53 -7.86
C VAL A 97 -2.20 -3.73 -7.87
N CYS A 98 -1.35 -3.92 -6.86
CA CYS A 98 -0.06 -3.25 -6.77
C CYS A 98 0.82 -3.55 -7.99
N ILE A 99 0.86 -4.80 -8.48
CA ILE A 99 1.62 -5.19 -9.67
C ILE A 99 1.13 -4.46 -10.93
N VAL A 100 -0.19 -4.36 -11.14
CA VAL A 100 -0.76 -3.65 -12.28
C VAL A 100 -0.43 -2.15 -12.21
N LEU A 101 -0.53 -1.53 -11.03
CA LEU A 101 -0.18 -0.12 -10.84
C LEU A 101 1.32 0.14 -11.02
N LEU A 102 2.18 -0.75 -10.51
CA LEU A 102 3.63 -0.67 -10.70
C LEU A 102 4.01 -0.84 -12.17
N SER A 103 3.35 -1.74 -12.89
CA SER A 103 3.52 -1.91 -14.34
C SER A 103 3.15 -0.63 -15.09
N TYR A 104 1.97 -0.07 -14.82
CA TYR A 104 1.50 1.19 -15.39
C TYR A 104 2.51 2.33 -15.15
N TRP A 105 2.92 2.50 -13.89
CA TRP A 105 3.88 3.53 -13.51
C TRP A 105 5.21 3.37 -14.23
N SER A 106 5.78 2.16 -14.23
CA SER A 106 7.06 1.90 -14.89
C SER A 106 7.01 2.11 -16.40
N ASN A 107 5.90 1.69 -17.04
CA ASN A 107 5.68 1.93 -18.47
C ASN A 107 5.60 3.42 -18.76
N ILE A 108 4.80 4.20 -18.02
CA ILE A 108 4.74 5.65 -18.20
C ILE A 108 6.09 6.33 -18.03
N GLN A 109 6.85 5.97 -16.98
CA GLN A 109 8.16 6.58 -16.75
C GLN A 109 9.12 6.30 -17.89
N THR A 110 9.15 5.05 -18.38
CA THR A 110 9.98 4.66 -19.52
C THR A 110 9.57 5.43 -20.79
N LEU A 111 8.26 5.53 -21.04
CA LEU A 111 7.71 6.18 -22.22
C LEU A 111 7.91 7.70 -22.23
N LYS A 112 7.84 8.37 -21.07
CA LYS A 112 8.14 9.80 -20.95
C LYS A 112 9.59 10.10 -21.32
N VAL A 113 10.54 9.28 -20.84
CA VAL A 113 11.96 9.43 -21.17
C VAL A 113 12.22 9.15 -22.65
N LEU A 114 11.51 8.18 -23.24
CA LEU A 114 11.60 7.87 -24.67
C LEU A 114 11.04 9.03 -25.52
N SER A 115 9.83 9.51 -25.22
CA SER A 115 9.18 10.60 -25.96
C SER A 115 10.01 11.87 -25.96
N GLY A 116 10.59 12.26 -24.81
CA GLY A 116 11.44 13.45 -24.74
C GLY A 116 12.72 13.35 -25.59
N LYS A 117 13.25 12.13 -25.82
CA LYS A 117 14.38 11.92 -26.73
C LYS A 117 13.97 11.98 -28.20
N TYR A 118 12.77 11.52 -28.54
CA TYR A 118 12.25 11.58 -29.90
C TYR A 118 11.85 13.01 -30.31
N GLU A 119 11.29 13.82 -29.42
CA GLU A 119 11.00 15.23 -29.70
C GLU A 119 12.28 16.02 -29.99
N ASN A 120 13.33 15.84 -29.17
CA ASN A 120 14.64 16.44 -29.42
C ASN A 120 15.24 15.99 -30.77
N PHE A 121 15.03 14.71 -31.14
CA PHE A 121 15.46 14.19 -32.44
C PHE A 121 14.69 14.82 -33.60
N GLN A 122 13.36 14.95 -33.47
CA GLN A 122 12.51 15.51 -34.51
C GLN A 122 12.78 17.01 -34.73
N THR A 123 13.17 17.76 -33.70
CA THR A 123 13.59 19.15 -33.85
C THR A 123 14.94 19.30 -34.57
N ASP A 124 15.86 18.35 -34.37
CA ASP A 124 17.16 18.34 -35.05
C ASP A 124 17.06 17.81 -36.51
N SER A 125 16.06 16.98 -36.81
CA SER A 125 15.93 16.28 -38.10
C SER A 125 15.06 16.96 -39.16
N ILE A 126 14.53 18.17 -38.92
CA ILE A 126 13.70 18.90 -39.92
C ILE A 126 14.49 19.25 -41.20
N HIS A 127 15.83 19.15 -41.18
CA HIS A 127 16.68 19.41 -42.34
C HIS A 127 17.08 18.19 -43.18
N GLU A 128 16.79 16.95 -42.75
CA GLU A 128 17.25 15.76 -43.47
C GLU A 128 16.08 14.81 -43.81
N VAL A 129 15.91 14.56 -45.11
CA VAL A 129 14.88 13.66 -45.65
C VAL A 129 15.20 12.24 -45.17
N ILE A 130 14.50 11.79 -44.12
CA ILE A 130 14.64 10.42 -43.60
C ILE A 130 14.06 9.46 -44.64
N THR A 131 14.94 8.80 -45.40
CA THR A 131 14.60 7.66 -46.23
C THR A 131 14.39 6.44 -45.33
N TRP A 132 13.27 5.74 -45.49
CA TRP A 132 12.94 4.48 -44.78
C TRP A 132 13.73 3.30 -45.35
N ASP A 133 15.06 3.44 -45.39
CA ASP A 133 15.99 2.39 -45.79
C ASP A 133 16.62 1.74 -44.53
N VAL A 134 17.17 0.53 -44.66
CA VAL A 134 17.86 -0.19 -43.58
C VAL A 134 19.00 0.67 -43.00
N ASP A 135 19.67 1.44 -43.87
CA ASP A 135 20.70 2.40 -43.48
C ASP A 135 20.14 3.63 -42.75
N GLY A 136 18.92 4.07 -43.07
CA GLY A 136 18.22 5.14 -42.37
C GLY A 136 17.81 4.74 -40.95
N ILE A 137 17.38 3.48 -40.76
CA ILE A 137 17.12 2.90 -39.43
C ILE A 137 18.43 2.82 -38.63
N LEU A 138 19.52 2.35 -39.25
CA LEU A 138 20.82 2.28 -38.59
C LEU A 138 21.33 3.68 -38.17
N HIS A 139 21.16 4.70 -39.01
CA HIS A 139 21.52 6.08 -38.71
C HIS A 139 20.68 6.65 -37.55
N LEU A 140 19.36 6.41 -37.56
CA LEU A 140 18.44 6.80 -36.49
C LEU A 140 18.87 6.21 -35.14
N PHE A 141 19.22 4.92 -35.11
CA PHE A 141 19.74 4.26 -33.92
C PHE A 141 21.06 4.91 -33.47
N THR A 142 22.00 5.14 -34.39
CA THR A 142 23.34 5.69 -34.10
C THR A 142 23.27 7.07 -33.44
N GLN A 143 22.35 7.93 -33.88
CA GLN A 143 22.15 9.27 -33.35
C GLN A 143 21.39 9.29 -32.00
N LEU A 144 20.54 8.29 -31.73
CA LEU A 144 19.76 8.13 -30.49
C LEU A 144 20.56 7.67 -29.25
N GLN A 145 21.90 7.69 -29.28
CA GLN A 145 22.75 7.06 -28.26
C GLN A 145 22.28 5.62 -27.94
N ILE A 146 22.40 4.74 -28.95
CA ILE A 146 22.03 3.30 -28.97
C ILE A 146 22.10 2.64 -27.58
N ARG A 147 23.24 2.80 -26.89
CA ARG A 147 23.52 2.11 -25.63
C ARG A 147 22.54 2.47 -24.52
N HIS A 148 22.20 3.75 -24.36
CA HIS A 148 21.32 4.18 -23.28
C HIS A 148 19.85 3.86 -23.58
N PHE A 149 19.44 4.03 -24.84
CA PHE A 149 18.10 3.71 -25.31
C PHE A 149 17.78 2.21 -25.17
N LEU A 150 18.65 1.34 -25.70
CA LEU A 150 18.47 -0.12 -25.61
C LEU A 150 18.52 -0.60 -24.15
N TYR A 151 19.41 -0.05 -23.32
CA TYR A 151 19.46 -0.39 -21.90
C TYR A 151 18.13 -0.09 -21.20
N LEU A 152 17.53 1.09 -21.44
CA LEU A 152 16.26 1.47 -20.84
C LEU A 152 15.11 0.55 -21.30
N LEU A 153 15.07 0.22 -22.60
CA LEU A 153 14.06 -0.66 -23.18
C LEU A 153 14.18 -2.09 -22.65
N ILE A 154 15.39 -2.66 -22.64
CA ILE A 154 15.66 -4.00 -22.12
C ILE A 154 15.31 -4.06 -20.63
N ARG A 155 15.69 -3.05 -19.83
CA ARG A 155 15.35 -2.99 -18.41
C ARG A 155 13.83 -3.01 -18.21
N ASN A 156 13.08 -2.23 -18.98
CA ASN A 156 11.63 -2.22 -18.86
C ASN A 156 11.00 -3.53 -19.33
N ILE A 157 11.47 -4.14 -20.42
CA ILE A 157 10.99 -5.46 -20.86
C ILE A 157 11.23 -6.53 -19.79
N ILE A 158 12.43 -6.59 -19.19
CA ILE A 158 12.72 -7.54 -18.11
C ILE A 158 11.78 -7.33 -16.92
N LEU A 159 11.57 -6.07 -16.52
CA LEU A 159 10.67 -5.74 -15.43
C LEU A 159 9.22 -6.12 -15.74
N GLN A 160 8.70 -5.79 -16.93
CA GLN A 160 7.33 -6.12 -17.33
C GLN A 160 7.12 -7.63 -17.45
N CYS A 161 8.11 -8.37 -17.98
CA CYS A 161 8.07 -9.83 -18.00
C CYS A 161 8.05 -10.41 -16.58
N CYS A 162 8.87 -9.89 -15.66
CA CYS A 162 8.86 -10.32 -14.26
C CYS A 162 7.49 -10.05 -13.60
N LEU A 163 6.97 -8.83 -13.73
CA LEU A 163 5.65 -8.44 -13.19
C LEU A 163 4.52 -9.31 -13.77
N SER A 164 4.57 -9.59 -15.07
CA SER A 164 3.61 -10.42 -15.77
C SER A 164 3.62 -11.88 -15.27
N LEU A 165 4.80 -12.47 -15.07
CA LEU A 165 4.93 -13.81 -14.48
C LEU A 165 4.39 -13.90 -13.06
N VAL A 166 4.68 -12.89 -12.23
CA VAL A 166 4.17 -12.83 -10.85
C VAL A 166 2.64 -12.65 -10.87
N PHE A 167 2.11 -11.83 -11.77
CA PHE A 167 0.66 -11.64 -11.93
C PHE A 167 -0.04 -12.94 -12.31
N ASP A 168 0.48 -13.67 -13.30
CA ASP A 168 -0.07 -14.96 -13.72
C ASP A 168 -0.07 -15.97 -12.56
N PHE A 169 1.04 -16.04 -11.82
CA PHE A 169 1.16 -16.90 -10.65
C PHE A 169 0.06 -16.57 -9.62
N LEU A 170 -0.06 -15.30 -9.22
CA LEU A 170 -1.06 -14.86 -8.25
C LEU A 170 -2.49 -15.18 -8.69
N GLN A 171 -2.77 -15.01 -9.98
CA GLN A 171 -4.10 -15.20 -10.52
C GLN A 171 -4.52 -16.68 -10.61
N VAL A 172 -3.56 -17.59 -10.80
CA VAL A 172 -3.80 -19.03 -10.69
C VAL A 172 -4.26 -19.40 -9.27
N PHE A 173 -3.68 -18.80 -8.22
CA PHE A 173 -4.09 -19.05 -6.84
C PHE A 173 -5.46 -18.46 -6.48
N THR A 174 -5.87 -17.35 -7.11
CA THR A 174 -7.16 -16.72 -6.80
C THR A 174 -8.33 -17.41 -7.52
N THR A 175 -8.12 -17.92 -8.73
CA THR A 175 -9.21 -18.39 -9.61
C THR A 175 -9.17 -19.91 -9.87
N ASN A 176 -8.14 -20.62 -9.39
CA ASN A 176 -7.89 -22.05 -9.66
C ASN A 176 -7.80 -22.42 -11.16
N HIS A 177 -7.81 -21.43 -12.05
CA HIS A 177 -7.73 -21.59 -13.51
C HIS A 177 -6.64 -20.68 -14.06
N SER A 178 -5.79 -21.24 -14.93
CA SER A 178 -4.80 -20.46 -15.66
C SER A 178 -5.51 -19.53 -16.62
N ILE A 179 -5.30 -18.23 -16.44
CA ILE A 179 -5.71 -17.24 -17.42
C ILE A 179 -4.85 -17.41 -18.67
N SER A 180 -5.44 -17.12 -19.84
CA SER A 180 -4.73 -17.19 -21.12
C SER A 180 -3.46 -16.34 -21.07
N LYS A 181 -2.33 -16.87 -21.57
CA LYS A 181 -1.06 -16.13 -21.70
C LYS A 181 -1.20 -14.80 -22.48
N VAL A 182 -2.30 -14.64 -23.23
CA VAL A 182 -2.69 -13.40 -23.91
C VAL A 182 -2.73 -12.20 -22.96
N PHE A 183 -3.14 -12.40 -21.71
CA PHE A 183 -3.26 -11.32 -20.73
C PHE A 183 -1.90 -10.92 -20.15
N SER A 184 -0.97 -11.86 -20.03
CA SER A 184 0.42 -11.63 -19.66
C SER A 184 1.13 -10.71 -20.65
N PHE A 185 0.77 -10.79 -21.95
CA PHE A 185 1.31 -9.89 -22.98
C PHE A 185 0.86 -8.45 -22.82
N SER A 186 -0.27 -8.18 -22.15
CA SER A 186 -0.77 -6.82 -21.95
C SER A 186 0.28 -5.91 -21.29
N PHE A 187 1.09 -6.43 -20.37
CA PHE A 187 2.16 -5.72 -19.67
C PHE A 187 3.27 -5.23 -20.61
N VAL A 188 3.53 -5.96 -21.70
CA VAL A 188 4.66 -5.72 -22.61
C VAL A 188 4.24 -4.89 -23.84
N ILE A 189 2.96 -4.91 -24.21
CA ILE A 189 2.42 -4.17 -25.39
C ILE A 189 2.87 -2.69 -25.45
N PRO A 190 2.82 -1.89 -24.37
CA PRO A 190 3.25 -0.49 -24.43
C PRO A 190 4.73 -0.32 -24.83
N THR A 191 5.58 -1.26 -24.42
CA THR A 191 7.01 -1.25 -24.72
C THR A 191 7.30 -1.61 -26.17
N PHE A 192 6.55 -2.55 -26.75
CA PHE A 192 6.68 -2.89 -28.17
C PHE A 192 6.19 -1.76 -29.07
N ILE A 193 5.07 -1.11 -28.70
CA ILE A 193 4.54 0.02 -29.47
C ILE A 193 5.50 1.21 -29.44
N SER A 194 6.24 1.42 -28.35
CA SER A 194 7.28 2.47 -28.29
C SER A 194 8.46 2.26 -29.24
N LEU A 195 8.63 1.06 -29.80
CA LEU A 195 9.66 0.78 -30.79
C LEU A 195 9.28 1.32 -32.17
N VAL A 196 7.99 1.59 -32.41
CA VAL A 196 7.49 2.09 -33.70
C VAL A 196 7.63 3.61 -33.75
N PRO A 197 8.48 4.15 -34.64
CA PRO A 197 8.64 5.60 -34.80
C PRO A 197 7.33 6.27 -35.20
N GLY A 198 7.00 7.41 -34.60
CA GLY A 198 5.80 8.19 -34.93
C GLY A 198 4.54 7.91 -34.08
N THR A 199 4.65 7.07 -33.05
CA THR A 199 3.50 6.71 -32.17
C THR A 199 3.33 7.60 -30.94
N HIS A 200 4.09 8.71 -30.83
CA HIS A 200 4.19 9.55 -29.62
C HIS A 200 2.84 10.06 -29.09
N GLY A 201 1.91 10.43 -29.98
CA GLY A 201 0.57 10.91 -29.58
C GLY A 201 -0.36 9.82 -29.04
N ILE A 202 -0.12 8.55 -29.39
CA ILE A 202 -1.03 7.42 -29.08
C ILE A 202 -0.51 6.59 -27.90
N LEU A 203 0.75 6.77 -27.51
CA LEU A 203 1.49 5.98 -26.53
C LEU A 203 0.86 5.98 -25.13
N ASN A 204 0.35 7.13 -24.67
CA ASN A 204 -0.33 7.24 -23.38
C ASN A 204 -1.66 6.46 -23.40
N THR A 205 -2.43 6.59 -24.47
CA THR A 205 -3.71 5.88 -24.67
C THR A 205 -3.50 4.37 -24.71
N VAL A 206 -2.47 3.91 -25.40
CA VAL A 206 -2.07 2.49 -25.46
C VAL A 206 -1.70 1.96 -24.09
N THR A 207 -0.95 2.72 -23.30
CA THR A 207 -0.55 2.31 -21.95
C THR A 207 -1.74 2.18 -21.03
N VAL A 208 -2.66 3.14 -21.06
CA VAL A 208 -3.92 3.08 -20.31
C VAL A 208 -4.73 1.85 -20.74
N LEU A 209 -4.92 1.64 -22.04
CA LEU A 209 -5.69 0.50 -22.57
C LEU A 209 -5.07 -0.85 -22.20
N SER A 210 -3.75 -0.96 -22.27
CA SER A 210 -2.98 -2.14 -21.86
C SER A 210 -3.23 -2.49 -20.38
N THR A 211 -3.29 -1.49 -19.50
CA THR A 211 -3.49 -1.72 -18.05
C THR A 211 -4.94 -1.95 -17.65
N LEU A 212 -5.91 -1.45 -18.43
CA LEU A 212 -7.33 -1.71 -18.21
C LEU A 212 -7.68 -3.20 -18.35
N LEU A 213 -6.96 -3.94 -19.20
CA LEU A 213 -7.24 -5.33 -19.48
C LEU A 213 -6.93 -6.26 -18.27
N PRO A 214 -5.74 -6.21 -17.63
CA PRO A 214 -5.51 -6.86 -16.34
C PRO A 214 -6.48 -6.42 -15.24
N LEU A 215 -6.80 -5.12 -15.17
CA LEU A 215 -7.72 -4.59 -14.16
C LEU A 215 -9.12 -5.18 -14.31
N PHE A 216 -9.62 -5.31 -15.54
CA PHE A 216 -10.91 -5.92 -15.82
C PHE A 216 -10.97 -7.38 -15.35
N ILE A 217 -9.90 -8.16 -15.56
CA ILE A 217 -9.83 -9.54 -15.05
C ILE A 217 -9.90 -9.56 -13.53
N MET A 218 -9.14 -8.69 -12.88
CA MET A 218 -9.15 -8.60 -11.42
C MET A 218 -10.56 -8.28 -10.91
N LEU A 219 -11.24 -7.32 -11.54
CA LEU A 219 -12.61 -6.97 -11.20
C LEU A 219 -13.57 -8.14 -11.41
N LYS A 220 -13.46 -8.87 -12.52
CA LYS A 220 -14.23 -10.10 -12.78
C LYS A 220 -14.00 -11.14 -11.68
N THR A 221 -12.75 -11.32 -11.25
CA THR A 221 -12.38 -12.30 -10.22
C THR A 221 -12.97 -11.92 -8.86
N LEU A 222 -12.87 -10.64 -8.49
CA LEU A 222 -13.50 -10.11 -7.29
C LEU A 222 -15.02 -10.29 -7.31
N TRP A 223 -15.64 -10.04 -8.47
CA TRP A 223 -17.08 -10.23 -8.65
C TRP A 223 -17.50 -11.68 -8.45
N LEU A 224 -16.76 -12.65 -8.99
CA LEU A 224 -17.03 -14.07 -8.77
C LEU A 224 -16.86 -14.48 -7.30
N ASN A 225 -15.86 -13.89 -6.61
CA ASN A 225 -15.59 -14.19 -5.21
C ASN A 225 -16.55 -13.47 -4.22
N ILE A 226 -17.34 -12.48 -4.67
CA ILE A 226 -18.20 -11.67 -3.79
C ILE A 226 -19.28 -12.51 -3.09
N PHE A 227 -19.82 -13.53 -3.78
CA PHE A 227 -20.82 -14.42 -3.21
C PHE A 227 -20.24 -15.27 -2.08
N THR A 228 -19.04 -15.81 -2.30
CA THR A 228 -18.29 -16.57 -1.29
C THR A 228 -17.99 -15.71 -0.08
N ILE A 229 -17.52 -14.47 -0.30
CA ILE A 229 -17.22 -13.51 0.77
C ILE A 229 -18.48 -13.17 1.57
N THR A 230 -19.61 -12.93 0.89
CA THR A 230 -20.87 -12.58 1.56
C THR A 230 -21.39 -13.73 2.43
N ASN A 231 -21.31 -14.96 1.93
CA ASN A 231 -21.69 -16.14 2.70
C ASN A 231 -20.79 -16.31 3.94
N LEU A 232 -19.47 -16.12 3.79
CA LEU A 232 -18.55 -16.18 4.93
C LEU A 232 -18.82 -15.13 6.00
N ILE A 233 -19.17 -13.91 5.62
CA ILE A 233 -19.54 -12.86 6.57
C ILE A 233 -20.84 -13.24 7.30
N ARG A 234 -21.83 -13.77 6.57
CA ARG A 234 -23.09 -14.22 7.16
C ARG A 234 -22.89 -15.37 8.14
N ASP A 235 -22.10 -16.37 7.75
CA ASP A 235 -21.81 -17.53 8.59
C ASP A 235 -21.00 -17.11 9.83
N GLY A 236 -20.00 -16.24 9.65
CA GLY A 236 -19.22 -15.68 10.76
C GLY A 236 -20.08 -14.86 11.72
N TYR A 237 -21.00 -14.04 11.21
CA TYR A 237 -21.93 -13.28 12.03
C TYR A 237 -22.90 -14.19 12.78
N SER A 238 -23.46 -15.21 12.11
CA SER A 238 -24.34 -16.19 12.75
C SER A 238 -23.63 -16.91 13.88
N HIS A 239 -22.40 -17.36 13.65
CA HIS A 239 -21.58 -18.03 14.66
C HIS A 239 -21.24 -17.13 15.84
N ALA A 240 -20.84 -15.87 15.58
CA ALA A 240 -20.57 -14.90 16.64
C ALA A 240 -21.83 -14.62 17.47
N ARG A 241 -22.98 -14.42 16.82
CA ARG A 241 -24.26 -14.18 17.49
C ARG A 241 -24.69 -15.37 18.35
N GLU A 242 -24.57 -16.58 17.85
CA GLU A 242 -24.89 -17.79 18.61
C GLU A 242 -23.98 -17.96 19.83
N THR A 243 -22.69 -17.68 19.67
CA THR A 243 -21.72 -17.73 20.78
C THR A 243 -22.03 -16.68 21.84
N ILE A 244 -22.34 -15.45 21.45
CA ILE A 244 -22.72 -14.38 22.38
C ILE A 244 -24.00 -14.74 23.13
N ASN A 245 -25.01 -15.26 22.43
CA ASN A 245 -26.30 -15.59 23.06
C ASN A 245 -26.18 -16.75 24.06
N ASN A 246 -25.33 -17.75 23.79
CA ASN A 246 -25.21 -18.94 24.62
C ASN A 246 -24.17 -18.81 25.74
N TYR A 247 -23.06 -18.11 25.50
CA TYR A 247 -21.91 -18.06 26.41
C TYR A 247 -21.49 -16.65 26.83
N GLY A 248 -22.12 -15.61 26.25
CA GLY A 248 -21.78 -14.22 26.50
C GLY A 248 -20.56 -13.73 25.72
N ILE A 249 -20.28 -12.42 25.84
CA ILE A 249 -19.21 -11.74 25.09
C ILE A 249 -17.82 -12.19 25.57
N SER A 250 -17.64 -12.47 26.87
CA SER A 250 -16.35 -12.91 27.42
C SER A 250 -15.88 -14.22 26.80
N ALA A 251 -16.78 -15.19 26.65
CA ALA A 251 -16.46 -16.47 26.04
C ALA A 251 -16.14 -16.32 24.54
N MET A 252 -16.86 -15.44 23.82
CA MET A 252 -16.53 -15.13 22.43
C MET A 252 -15.11 -14.58 22.30
N VAL A 253 -14.75 -13.61 23.15
CA VAL A 253 -13.41 -13.02 23.14
C VAL A 253 -12.36 -14.10 23.42
N GLU A 254 -12.55 -14.96 24.42
CA GLU A 254 -11.61 -16.03 24.74
C GLU A 254 -11.42 -17.03 23.59
N VAL A 255 -12.51 -17.48 22.98
CA VAL A 255 -12.48 -18.40 21.82
C VAL A 255 -11.73 -17.77 20.65
N GLU A 256 -12.03 -16.51 20.32
CA GLU A 256 -11.37 -15.77 19.25
C GLU A 256 -9.91 -15.47 19.56
N TRP A 257 -9.59 -15.18 20.83
CA TRP A 257 -8.24 -14.90 21.30
C TRP A 257 -7.31 -16.10 21.09
N LEU A 258 -7.81 -17.30 21.39
CA LEU A 258 -7.11 -18.56 21.16
C LEU A 258 -7.07 -18.92 19.67
N ARG A 259 -8.19 -18.78 18.95
CA ARG A 259 -8.30 -19.10 17.50
C ARG A 259 -7.33 -18.28 16.66
N LEU A 260 -7.25 -16.98 16.92
CA LEU A 260 -6.41 -16.03 16.17
C LEU A 260 -4.96 -16.01 16.67
N LYS A 261 -4.66 -16.69 17.78
CA LYS A 261 -3.35 -16.67 18.46
C LYS A 261 -2.88 -15.23 18.69
N ILE A 262 -3.78 -14.38 19.20
CA ILE A 262 -3.55 -12.93 19.39
C ILE A 262 -2.21 -12.64 20.10
N PRO A 263 -1.82 -13.36 21.17
CA PRO A 263 -0.52 -13.13 21.82
C PRO A 263 0.68 -13.35 20.89
N SER A 264 0.60 -14.32 19.98
CA SER A 264 1.64 -14.57 18.98
C SER A 264 1.76 -13.37 18.03
N VAL A 265 0.64 -12.93 17.46
CA VAL A 265 0.61 -11.81 16.50
C VAL A 265 1.10 -10.51 17.15
N LEU A 266 0.67 -10.22 18.38
CA LEU A 266 1.09 -9.05 19.14
C LEU A 266 2.60 -9.01 19.42
N ARG A 267 3.24 -10.17 19.65
CA ARG A 267 4.70 -10.24 19.80
C ARG A 267 5.43 -9.93 18.50
N ILE A 268 4.91 -10.41 17.37
CA ILE A 268 5.49 -10.12 16.05
C ILE A 268 5.36 -8.62 15.74
N PHE A 269 4.17 -8.08 15.98
CA PHE A 269 3.90 -6.65 15.83
C PHE A 269 4.89 -5.81 16.65
N TRP A 270 5.04 -6.11 17.94
CA TRP A 270 5.97 -5.38 18.80
C TRP A 270 7.43 -5.57 18.39
N ALA A 271 7.84 -6.78 18.00
CA ALA A 271 9.19 -7.04 17.52
C ALA A 271 9.53 -6.28 16.22
N ILE A 272 8.58 -6.20 15.27
CA ILE A 272 8.74 -5.41 14.05
C ILE A 272 8.85 -3.92 14.37
N ARG A 273 8.02 -3.42 15.29
CA ARG A 273 8.06 -2.02 15.72
C ARG A 273 9.38 -1.67 16.42
N VAL A 274 9.88 -2.54 17.29
CA VAL A 274 11.22 -2.36 17.92
C VAL A 274 12.32 -2.41 16.87
N LEU A 275 12.25 -3.32 15.90
CA LEU A 275 13.20 -3.40 14.79
C LEU A 275 13.21 -2.12 13.95
N GLU A 276 12.04 -1.55 13.65
CA GLU A 276 11.91 -0.27 12.98
C GLU A 276 12.61 0.84 13.76
N GLN A 277 12.40 0.94 15.07
CA GLN A 277 13.07 1.94 15.91
C GLN A 277 14.60 1.72 15.96
N ILE A 278 15.07 0.47 15.95
CA ILE A 278 16.50 0.15 15.85
C ILE A 278 17.07 0.62 14.51
N LEU A 279 16.36 0.42 13.40
CA LEU A 279 16.80 0.87 12.08
C LEU A 279 16.84 2.41 11.98
N TYR A 280 15.86 3.10 12.56
CA TYR A 280 15.90 4.55 12.69
C TYR A 280 17.11 5.01 13.49
N LEU A 281 17.35 4.39 14.66
CA LEU A 281 18.49 4.70 15.52
C LEU A 281 19.84 4.39 14.88
N LEU A 282 19.92 3.40 13.98
CA LEU A 282 21.13 3.07 13.23
C LEU A 282 21.41 4.08 12.11
N THR A 283 20.36 4.65 11.53
CA THR A 283 20.46 5.64 10.43
C THR A 283 20.72 7.03 10.99
N ASP A 284 20.16 7.33 12.16
CA ASP A 284 20.34 8.59 12.85
C ASP A 284 21.66 8.56 13.65
N MET A 285 22.62 9.38 13.26
CA MET A 285 23.97 9.41 13.86
C MET A 285 23.97 9.99 15.30
N GLU A 286 22.81 10.37 15.81
CA GLU A 286 22.65 11.10 17.07
C GLU A 286 22.94 10.27 18.34
N ILE A 287 23.01 8.93 18.23
CA ILE A 287 23.06 8.03 19.40
C ILE A 287 24.39 7.25 19.49
N GLN A 288 25.43 7.61 18.71
CA GLN A 288 26.73 6.91 18.78
C GLN A 288 27.44 6.99 20.16
N ASN A 289 27.00 7.85 21.09
CA ASN A 289 27.61 8.05 22.41
C ASN A 289 26.74 7.62 23.61
N GLU A 290 25.57 7.03 23.39
CA GLU A 290 24.73 6.52 24.49
C GLU A 290 25.15 5.12 24.93
N THR A 291 24.99 4.83 26.22
CA THR A 291 25.21 3.47 26.74
C THR A 291 24.16 2.50 26.17
N LEU A 292 24.53 1.22 26.01
CA LEU A 292 23.57 0.17 25.59
C LEU A 292 22.29 0.15 26.44
N PHE A 293 22.42 0.49 27.72
CA PHE A 293 21.28 0.59 28.64
C PHE A 293 20.36 1.78 28.30
N GLY A 294 20.93 2.94 27.96
CA GLY A 294 20.19 4.11 27.49
C GLY A 294 19.41 3.81 26.21
N ALA A 295 20.06 3.14 25.25
CA ALA A 295 19.42 2.71 24.01
C ALA A 295 18.25 1.74 24.24
N VAL A 296 18.42 0.73 25.10
CA VAL A 296 17.34 -0.21 25.43
C VAL A 296 16.17 0.50 26.13
N LYS A 297 16.46 1.41 27.07
CA LYS A 297 15.42 2.20 27.76
C LYS A 297 14.65 3.07 26.75
N TYR A 298 15.36 3.74 25.85
CA TYR A 298 14.75 4.56 24.81
C TYR A 298 13.83 3.73 23.89
N LEU A 299 14.31 2.58 23.40
CA LEU A 299 13.55 1.66 22.55
C LEU A 299 12.30 1.11 23.26
N LEU A 300 12.38 0.81 24.56
CA LEU A 300 11.23 0.35 25.35
C LEU A 300 10.17 1.44 25.50
N ILE A 301 10.58 2.69 25.74
CA ILE A 301 9.66 3.81 25.92
C ILE A 301 8.95 4.13 24.59
N LYS A 302 9.72 4.45 23.53
CA LYS A 302 9.19 4.75 22.18
C LYS A 302 8.44 3.57 21.55
N GLY A 303 8.87 2.35 21.89
CA GLY A 303 8.25 1.12 21.45
C GLY A 303 6.84 0.91 22.02
N CYS A 304 6.41 1.67 23.04
CA CYS A 304 5.17 1.46 23.77
C CYS A 304 4.20 2.66 23.77
N ASP A 305 4.33 3.59 22.84
CA ASP A 305 3.51 4.82 22.81
C ASP A 305 2.00 4.58 22.60
N THR A 306 1.59 3.39 22.15
CA THR A 306 0.20 3.06 21.84
C THR A 306 -0.31 1.89 22.69
N PHE A 307 -1.63 1.84 22.93
CA PHE A 307 -2.26 0.75 23.69
C PHE A 307 -1.94 -0.64 23.10
N THR A 308 -1.99 -0.77 21.77
CA THR A 308 -1.64 -2.00 21.05
C THR A 308 -0.20 -2.42 21.30
N ALA A 309 0.73 -1.46 21.38
CA ALA A 309 2.13 -1.73 21.62
C ALA A 309 2.41 -2.15 23.07
N VAL A 310 1.69 -1.59 24.04
CA VAL A 310 1.75 -2.06 25.43
C VAL A 310 1.28 -3.51 25.55
N LEU A 311 0.19 -3.89 24.88
CA LEU A 311 -0.27 -5.29 24.81
C LEU A 311 0.76 -6.21 24.12
N GLY A 312 1.46 -5.70 23.11
CA GLY A 312 2.59 -6.36 22.47
C GLY A 312 3.75 -6.63 23.43
N MET A 313 4.16 -5.60 24.17
CA MET A 313 5.23 -5.69 25.17
C MET A 313 4.88 -6.69 26.27
N THR A 314 3.67 -6.63 26.84
CA THR A 314 3.26 -7.54 27.92
C THR A 314 3.23 -9.00 27.45
N SER A 315 2.76 -9.25 26.23
CA SER A 315 2.81 -10.58 25.60
C SER A 315 4.25 -11.08 25.40
N PHE A 316 5.17 -10.18 24.98
CA PHE A 316 6.58 -10.52 24.79
C PHE A 316 7.28 -10.83 26.12
N VAL A 317 7.09 -9.98 27.14
CA VAL A 317 7.67 -10.16 28.48
C VAL A 317 7.13 -11.42 29.13
N SER A 318 5.82 -11.68 29.07
CA SER A 318 5.21 -12.90 29.60
C SER A 318 5.83 -14.17 29.00
N TYR A 319 6.04 -14.16 27.67
CA TYR A 319 6.74 -15.27 27.00
C TYR A 319 8.18 -15.43 27.50
N PHE A 320 8.93 -14.35 27.62
CA PHE A 320 10.31 -14.40 28.11
C PHE A 320 10.40 -14.93 29.54
N CYS A 321 9.52 -14.44 30.44
CA CYS A 321 9.41 -14.91 31.82
C CYS A 321 9.08 -16.41 31.90
N HIS A 322 8.19 -16.90 31.04
CA HIS A 322 7.88 -18.33 30.97
C HIS A 322 9.13 -19.16 30.64
N TYR A 323 9.94 -18.75 29.65
CA TYR A 323 11.17 -19.49 29.30
C TYR A 323 12.25 -19.40 30.38
N ILE A 324 12.38 -18.26 31.06
CA ILE A 324 13.27 -18.15 32.23
C ILE A 324 12.80 -19.12 33.32
N GLY A 325 11.50 -19.13 33.63
CA GLY A 325 10.95 -20.00 34.66
C GLY A 325 11.01 -21.50 34.33
N VAL A 326 11.13 -21.88 33.05
CA VAL A 326 11.38 -23.27 32.63
C VAL A 326 12.87 -23.63 32.71
N PHE A 327 13.76 -22.63 32.63
CA PHE A 327 15.20 -22.83 32.69
C PHE A 327 15.72 -22.98 34.13
N PHE A 328 15.10 -22.29 35.09
CA PHE A 328 15.36 -22.42 36.53
C PHE A 328 14.55 -23.56 37.15
#